data_AF-A0A2G5F3U5-F1
#
_entry.id   AF-A0A2G5F3U5-F1
#
_cell.length_a   1.000
_cell.length_b   1.000
_cell.length_c   1.000
_cell.angle_alpha   90.00
_cell.angle_beta   90.00
_cell.angle_gamma   90.00
#
_symmetry.space_group_name_H-M   'P 1'
#
loop_
_entity.id
_entity.type
_entity.pdbx_description
1 polymer ?
#
loop_
_entity_poly.entity_id
_entity_poly.type
_entity_poly.pdbx_seq_one_letter_code
_entity_poly.pdbx_strand_id
1 'polypeptide(L)'
;MSNEHQLMELQKYANQSHIRRKASNNKQLVPFFYMCENLMEIIRATQDVNHTAYKRRTESLIKKKKKAQTCPSTHPSSPPKDLRSFTSQSHCMSSANQCIERSLFGGAISSNFPLRFQDLSDIRQVPDHQEAFADPSRDESLVIELLDFKHDVQDNGSATWFFQDLATEQEAENTMVVEQSGVFQADGLRYKNVPAVVTTAVGQMNISKGKQGREAQNIVKVYLANLRLKEVGTDVLITAYEPIVISPFSETAATVGAGLAVPAAQSGCMAMSDVFKLAVSSFKVHDWNLFGIGI
;
A
#
# COMPACT_ATOMS: atom_id res chain seq x y z
N MET A 1 -16.53 8.46 -33.92
CA MET A 1 -15.69 7.72 -32.94
C MET A 1 -14.19 8.06 -33.06
N SER A 2 -13.81 9.30 -33.40
CA SER A 2 -12.41 9.60 -33.76
C SER A 2 -11.62 10.39 -32.71
N ASN A 3 -12.28 11.09 -31.77
CA ASN A 3 -11.58 12.10 -30.97
C ASN A 3 -11.22 11.62 -29.56
N GLU A 4 -12.06 10.80 -28.90
CA GLU A 4 -11.77 10.28 -27.56
C GLU A 4 -10.66 9.22 -27.56
N HIS A 5 -10.58 8.39 -28.61
CA HIS A 5 -9.52 7.40 -28.75
C HIS A 5 -8.15 8.06 -29.00
N GLN A 6 -8.12 9.13 -29.81
CA GLN A 6 -6.91 9.93 -30.00
C GLN A 6 -6.49 10.68 -28.73
N LEU A 7 -7.46 11.17 -27.93
CA LEU A 7 -7.15 11.83 -26.67
C LEU A 7 -6.54 10.85 -25.65
N MET A 8 -7.07 9.62 -25.57
CA MET A 8 -6.51 8.56 -24.74
C MET A 8 -5.12 8.11 -25.21
N GLU A 9 -4.86 8.00 -26.51
CA GLU A 9 -3.51 7.70 -27.02
C GLU A 9 -2.51 8.82 -26.73
N LEU A 10 -2.93 10.08 -26.86
CA LEU A 10 -2.08 11.23 -26.53
C LEU A 10 -1.78 11.32 -25.04
N GLN A 11 -2.74 10.98 -24.17
CA GLN A 11 -2.51 10.85 -22.72
C GLN A 11 -1.55 9.69 -22.39
N LYS A 12 -1.68 8.54 -23.07
CA LYS A 12 -0.74 7.42 -22.92
C LYS A 12 0.68 7.82 -23.35
N TYR A 13 0.84 8.49 -24.49
CA TYR A 13 2.13 8.98 -24.97
C TYR A 13 2.73 10.06 -24.06
N ALA A 14 1.91 10.96 -23.52
CA ALA A 14 2.35 11.98 -22.57
C ALA A 14 2.89 11.34 -21.29
N ASN A 15 2.18 10.36 -20.71
CA ASN A 15 2.62 9.63 -19.52
C ASN A 15 3.91 8.82 -19.80
N GLN A 16 4.01 8.13 -20.94
CA GLN A 16 5.20 7.40 -21.37
C GLN A 16 6.44 8.29 -21.52
N SER A 17 6.27 9.49 -22.11
CA SER A 17 7.37 10.43 -22.31
C SER A 17 7.81 11.12 -21.01
N HIS A 18 6.92 11.27 -20.03
CA HIS A 18 7.23 11.81 -18.72
C HIS A 18 7.99 10.83 -17.82
N ILE A 19 7.62 9.55 -17.84
CA ILE A 19 8.37 8.48 -17.15
C ILE A 19 9.81 8.43 -17.69
N ARG A 20 10.01 8.43 -19.02
CA ARG A 20 11.34 8.40 -19.66
C ARG A 20 12.22 9.63 -19.37
N ARG A 21 11.66 10.84 -19.36
CA ARG A 21 12.48 12.08 -19.24
C ARG A 21 13.05 12.32 -17.85
N LYS A 22 12.46 11.76 -16.79
CA LYS A 22 12.98 11.92 -15.42
C LYS A 22 13.90 10.78 -14.99
N ALA A 23 13.78 9.60 -15.61
CA ALA A 23 14.69 8.47 -15.41
C ALA A 23 16.14 8.78 -15.87
N SER A 24 16.29 9.62 -16.90
CA SER A 24 17.59 10.07 -17.44
C SER A 24 18.35 11.08 -16.56
N ASN A 25 17.75 11.66 -15.52
CA ASN A 25 18.44 12.59 -14.64
C ASN A 25 18.94 11.84 -13.42
N ASN A 26 20.26 11.84 -13.24
CA ASN A 26 21.09 11.14 -12.26
C ASN A 26 20.81 11.51 -10.78
N LYS A 27 19.54 11.55 -10.37
CA LYS A 27 19.07 11.64 -8.99
C LYS A 27 18.40 10.31 -8.68
N GLN A 28 19.20 9.40 -8.14
CA GLN A 28 18.78 8.20 -7.42
C GLN A 28 17.56 8.51 -6.55
N LEU A 29 16.54 7.63 -6.58
CA LEU A 29 15.32 7.67 -5.76
C LEU A 29 14.80 9.10 -5.49
N VAL A 30 13.82 9.60 -6.26
CA VAL A 30 13.17 10.86 -5.87
C VAL A 30 12.33 10.55 -4.63
N PRO A 31 12.69 11.03 -3.42
CA PRO A 31 11.93 10.69 -2.23
C PRO A 31 10.58 11.38 -2.37
N PHE A 32 9.56 10.60 -2.70
CA PHE A 32 8.23 10.94 -2.25
C PHE A 32 8.23 10.64 -0.77
N PHE A 33 8.73 11.63 -0.03
CA PHE A 33 8.96 11.68 1.40
C PHE A 33 8.07 10.70 2.12
N TYR A 34 8.70 9.86 2.95
CA TYR A 34 8.02 9.04 3.93
C TYR A 34 6.80 9.82 4.47
N MET A 35 5.63 9.29 4.16
CA MET A 35 4.40 10.05 4.07
C MET A 35 3.96 10.75 5.37
N CYS A 36 3.92 12.08 5.36
CA CYS A 36 2.80 12.98 5.71
C CYS A 36 3.34 14.41 5.90
N GLU A 37 2.72 15.39 5.23
CA GLU A 37 2.54 16.76 5.78
C GLU A 37 1.09 16.93 6.30
N ASN A 38 0.24 15.89 6.24
CA ASN A 38 -1.19 16.02 6.57
C ASN A 38 -1.85 14.66 6.87
N LEU A 39 -1.39 13.92 7.88
CA LEU A 39 -2.16 12.76 8.38
C LEU A 39 -3.60 13.16 8.76
N MET A 40 -3.78 14.41 9.21
CA MET A 40 -5.08 14.99 9.49
C MET A 40 -6.02 15.09 8.27
N GLU A 41 -5.51 15.33 7.06
CA GLU A 41 -6.38 15.31 5.86
C GLU A 41 -6.77 13.89 5.48
N ILE A 42 -5.84 12.92 5.62
CA ILE A 42 -6.15 11.50 5.41
C ILE A 42 -7.24 11.05 6.38
N ILE A 43 -7.12 11.38 7.66
CA ILE A 43 -8.13 11.04 8.68
C ILE A 43 -9.45 11.77 8.45
N ARG A 44 -9.43 13.08 8.12
CA ARG A 44 -10.65 13.87 7.85
C ARG A 44 -11.39 13.36 6.61
N ALA A 45 -10.69 13.11 5.52
CA ALA A 45 -11.26 12.49 4.31
C ALA A 45 -11.85 11.11 4.63
N THR A 46 -11.17 10.31 5.47
CA THR A 46 -11.62 8.98 5.89
C THR A 46 -12.85 9.04 6.82
N GLN A 47 -12.93 10.02 7.72
CA GLN A 47 -14.10 10.22 8.60
C GLN A 47 -15.32 10.68 7.80
N ASP A 48 -15.14 11.53 6.78
CA ASP A 48 -16.24 11.98 5.92
C ASP A 48 -16.77 10.86 5.01
N VAL A 49 -15.90 10.01 4.45
CA VAL A 49 -16.31 8.87 3.64
C VAL A 49 -17.01 7.79 4.47
N ASN A 50 -16.48 7.45 5.65
CA ASN A 50 -17.10 6.47 6.54
C ASN A 50 -18.42 6.97 7.16
N HIS A 51 -18.51 8.24 7.53
CA HIS A 51 -19.75 8.84 8.02
C HIS A 51 -20.82 8.90 6.92
N THR A 52 -20.44 9.24 5.69
CA THR A 52 -21.35 9.27 4.54
C THR A 52 -21.83 7.87 4.14
N ALA A 53 -20.94 6.87 4.15
CA ALA A 53 -21.29 5.48 3.87
C ALA A 53 -22.18 4.87 4.96
N TYR A 54 -21.88 5.14 6.24
CA TYR A 54 -22.71 4.72 7.38
C TYR A 54 -24.10 5.37 7.35
N LYS A 55 -24.18 6.65 7.02
CA LYS A 55 -25.45 7.39 6.89
C LYS A 55 -26.31 6.87 5.73
N ARG A 56 -25.72 6.61 4.55
CA ARG A 56 -26.46 6.00 3.43
C ARG A 56 -26.96 4.58 3.73
N ARG A 57 -26.17 3.78 4.46
CA ARG A 57 -26.54 2.40 4.83
C ARG A 57 -27.64 2.37 5.89
N THR A 58 -27.58 3.26 6.88
CA THR A 58 -28.63 3.41 7.91
C THR A 58 -29.92 3.97 7.34
N GLU A 59 -29.86 4.98 6.46
CA GLU A 59 -31.04 5.51 5.76
C GLU A 59 -31.69 4.47 4.85
N SER A 60 -30.90 3.66 4.13
CA SER A 60 -31.40 2.55 3.31
C SER A 60 -32.08 1.47 4.16
N LEU A 61 -31.50 1.11 5.31
CA LEU A 61 -32.09 0.13 6.25
C LEU A 61 -33.37 0.66 6.91
N ILE A 62 -33.43 1.95 7.26
CA ILE A 62 -34.62 2.60 7.81
C ILE A 62 -35.74 2.63 6.75
N LYS A 63 -35.41 2.95 5.49
CA LYS A 63 -36.38 2.96 4.38
C LYS A 63 -36.91 1.56 4.07
N LYS A 64 -36.06 0.53 4.18
CA LYS A 64 -36.44 -0.88 3.99
C LYS A 64 -37.32 -1.39 5.14
N LYS A 65 -37.05 -1.00 6.39
CA LYS A 65 -37.90 -1.30 7.56
C LYS A 65 -39.26 -0.60 7.49
N LYS A 66 -39.32 0.68 7.11
CA LYS A 66 -40.60 1.39 6.92
C LYS A 66 -41.47 0.76 5.84
N LYS A 67 -40.86 0.19 4.78
CA LYS A 67 -41.58 -0.51 3.72
C LYS A 67 -42.11 -1.90 4.14
N ALA A 68 -41.48 -2.54 5.12
CA ALA A 68 -41.92 -3.83 5.67
C ALA A 68 -43.00 -3.70 6.76
N GLN A 69 -43.26 -2.49 7.27
CA GLN A 69 -44.19 -2.24 8.38
C GLN A 69 -45.56 -1.69 7.92
N THR A 70 -45.98 -2.07 6.71
CA THR A 70 -47.30 -1.76 6.14
C THR A 70 -47.99 -3.05 5.64
N CYS A 71 -48.15 -4.02 6.54
CA CYS A 71 -49.09 -5.14 6.37
C CYS A 71 -49.87 -5.29 7.69
N PRO A 72 -51.22 -5.25 7.69
CA PRO A 72 -52.00 -5.36 8.92
C PRO A 72 -52.40 -6.80 9.19
N SER A 73 -52.16 -7.31 10.41
CA SER A 73 -52.92 -8.46 10.93
C SER A 73 -52.92 -8.48 12.47
N THR A 74 -54.10 -8.19 13.03
CA THR A 74 -54.81 -8.87 14.14
C THR A 74 -54.01 -9.64 15.21
N HIS A 75 -54.13 -9.18 16.46
CA HIS A 75 -53.89 -9.90 17.73
C HIS A 75 -55.14 -10.75 18.15
N PRO A 76 -55.16 -11.55 19.25
CA PRO A 76 -54.11 -11.88 20.27
C PRO A 76 -54.02 -13.39 20.68
N SER A 77 -52.94 -13.82 21.38
CA SER A 77 -52.99 -14.62 22.63
C SER A 77 -51.64 -15.26 23.05
N SER A 78 -51.17 -14.89 24.26
CA SER A 78 -50.32 -15.62 25.27
C SER A 78 -48.97 -16.28 24.91
N PRO A 79 -47.95 -16.25 25.82
CA PRO A 79 -46.59 -16.72 25.54
C PRO A 79 -46.34 -18.15 26.04
N PRO A 80 -45.42 -18.92 25.41
CA PRO A 80 -44.66 -19.93 26.10
C PRO A 80 -43.23 -19.47 26.38
N LYS A 81 -42.82 -19.75 27.62
CA LYS A 81 -41.44 -19.80 28.08
C LYS A 81 -40.74 -20.93 27.32
N ASP A 82 -39.57 -20.69 26.75
CA ASP A 82 -38.45 -21.62 26.92
C ASP A 82 -37.13 -21.09 26.39
N LEU A 83 -36.12 -21.36 27.21
CA LEU A 83 -34.74 -20.96 27.20
C LEU A 83 -33.95 -21.87 26.27
N ARG A 84 -33.55 -21.40 25.07
CA ARG A 84 -32.36 -21.90 24.35
C ARG A 84 -31.70 -20.74 23.60
N SER A 85 -30.62 -20.25 24.16
CA SER A 85 -29.69 -19.33 23.52
C SER A 85 -28.98 -20.04 22.36
N PHE A 86 -29.53 -19.94 21.16
CA PHE A 86 -28.74 -20.06 19.94
C PHE A 86 -27.92 -18.78 19.81
N THR A 87 -26.72 -18.78 20.37
CA THR A 87 -25.70 -17.80 19.98
C THR A 87 -25.28 -18.13 18.55
N SER A 88 -26.00 -17.56 17.59
CA SER A 88 -25.48 -17.39 16.24
C SER A 88 -24.32 -16.40 16.36
N GLN A 89 -23.12 -16.91 16.65
CA GLN A 89 -21.89 -16.16 16.48
C GLN A 89 -21.73 -15.90 14.99
N SER A 90 -22.36 -14.82 14.52
CA SER A 90 -21.92 -14.15 13.31
C SER A 90 -20.51 -13.64 13.61
N HIS A 91 -19.53 -14.42 13.21
CA HIS A 91 -18.12 -14.08 13.18
C HIS A 91 -17.99 -12.83 12.30
N CYS A 92 -18.00 -11.65 12.93
CA CYS A 92 -17.58 -10.41 12.27
C CYS A 92 -16.05 -10.53 12.14
N MET A 93 -15.59 -11.26 11.12
CA MET A 93 -14.20 -11.15 10.70
C MET A 93 -13.99 -9.71 10.27
N SER A 94 -13.13 -9.00 11.00
CA SER A 94 -12.74 -7.63 10.68
C SER A 94 -12.39 -7.52 9.20
N SER A 95 -13.00 -6.56 8.50
CA SER A 95 -12.67 -6.23 7.10
C SER A 95 -11.20 -5.85 6.90
N ALA A 96 -10.46 -5.57 7.98
CA ALA A 96 -9.04 -5.21 7.95
C ALA A 96 -8.10 -6.34 7.47
N ASN A 97 -8.54 -7.59 7.52
CA ASN A 97 -7.77 -8.75 7.04
C ASN A 97 -8.19 -9.26 5.67
N GLN A 98 -9.23 -8.68 5.09
CA GLN A 98 -9.63 -9.05 3.74
C GLN A 98 -8.59 -8.53 2.75
N CYS A 99 -7.83 -9.44 2.14
CA CYS A 99 -6.94 -9.11 1.03
C CYS A 99 -7.74 -8.91 -0.26
N ILE A 100 -7.32 -7.95 -1.06
CA ILE A 100 -7.89 -7.68 -2.38
C ILE A 100 -6.77 -7.55 -3.39
N GLU A 101 -7.05 -7.93 -4.64
CA GLU A 101 -6.18 -7.63 -5.77
C GLU A 101 -6.36 -6.15 -6.14
N ARG A 102 -5.25 -5.42 -6.19
CA ARG A 102 -5.20 -4.01 -6.54
C ARG A 102 -4.61 -3.87 -7.94
N SER A 103 -5.31 -3.09 -8.76
CA SER A 103 -4.84 -2.64 -10.07
C SER A 103 -3.85 -1.50 -9.86
N LEU A 104 -2.65 -1.60 -10.44
CA LEU A 104 -1.55 -0.65 -10.30
C LEU A 104 -1.14 -0.15 -11.69
N PHE A 105 -0.64 1.09 -11.77
CA PHE A 105 -0.12 1.72 -12.99
C PHE A 105 -1.14 1.65 -14.15
N GLY A 106 -2.35 2.13 -13.90
CA GLY A 106 -3.44 2.08 -14.88
C GLY A 106 -3.91 0.66 -15.24
N GLY A 107 -3.60 -0.32 -14.40
CA GLY A 107 -3.98 -1.74 -14.57
C GLY A 107 -3.00 -2.58 -15.36
N ALA A 108 -1.84 -2.02 -15.72
CA ALA A 108 -0.76 -2.79 -16.32
C ALA A 108 -0.14 -3.81 -15.34
N ILE A 109 -0.26 -3.57 -14.03
CA ILE A 109 0.26 -4.43 -12.97
C ILE A 109 -0.87 -4.75 -11.98
N SER A 110 -0.82 -5.91 -11.33
CA SER A 110 -1.60 -6.17 -10.11
C SER A 110 -0.74 -6.70 -8.95
N SER A 111 -1.22 -6.48 -7.74
CA SER A 111 -0.65 -7.04 -6.50
C SER A 111 -1.74 -7.16 -5.43
N ASN A 112 -1.60 -8.12 -4.52
CA ASN A 112 -2.57 -8.40 -3.46
C ASN A 112 -2.06 -7.91 -2.10
N PHE A 113 -2.89 -7.17 -1.37
CA PHE A 113 -2.64 -6.79 0.02
C PHE A 113 -3.95 -6.41 0.73
N PRO A 114 -3.97 -6.25 2.07
CA PRO A 114 -5.19 -6.01 2.82
C PRO A 114 -5.91 -4.71 2.44
N LEU A 115 -7.25 -4.76 2.46
CA LEU A 115 -8.15 -3.65 2.14
C LEU A 115 -7.91 -2.40 3.01
N ARG A 116 -7.35 -2.57 4.22
CA ARG A 116 -7.05 -1.46 5.15
C ARG A 116 -6.03 -0.46 4.59
N PHE A 117 -5.20 -0.89 3.63
CA PHE A 117 -4.29 -0.01 2.91
C PHE A 117 -5.07 0.83 1.89
N GLN A 118 -5.16 2.12 2.20
CA GLN A 118 -5.84 3.13 1.39
C GLN A 118 -4.88 3.68 0.35
N ASP A 119 -5.41 3.97 -0.83
CA ASP A 119 -4.67 4.59 -1.92
C ASP A 119 -4.44 6.07 -1.63
N LEU A 120 -3.20 6.52 -1.81
CA LEU A 120 -2.80 7.88 -1.48
C LEU A 120 -2.95 8.85 -2.64
N SER A 121 -3.17 8.33 -3.85
CA SER A 121 -3.51 9.13 -5.03
C SER A 121 -4.88 9.83 -4.90
N ASP A 122 -5.78 9.26 -4.09
CA ASP A 122 -7.09 9.85 -3.75
C ASP A 122 -6.98 11.19 -2.99
N ILE A 123 -5.82 11.44 -2.37
CA ILE A 123 -5.63 12.51 -1.39
C ILE A 123 -4.53 13.49 -1.85
N ARG A 124 -3.54 13.00 -2.61
CA ARG A 124 -2.43 13.81 -3.13
C ARG A 124 -1.90 13.25 -4.44
N GLN A 125 -1.17 14.08 -5.20
CA GLN A 125 -0.48 13.60 -6.39
C GLN A 125 0.67 12.66 -6.01
N VAL A 126 0.57 11.39 -6.40
CA VAL A 126 1.68 10.43 -6.36
C VAL A 126 2.38 10.48 -7.73
N PRO A 127 3.73 10.45 -7.81
CA PRO A 127 4.42 10.39 -9.09
C PRO A 127 3.99 9.18 -9.93
N ASP A 128 3.87 9.34 -11.25
CA ASP A 128 3.34 8.30 -12.15
C ASP A 128 4.10 6.95 -12.14
N HIS A 129 5.34 6.93 -11.64
CA HIS A 129 6.18 5.73 -11.50
C HIS A 129 6.12 5.14 -10.08
N GLN A 130 5.24 5.65 -9.23
CA GLN A 130 5.01 5.20 -7.86
C GLN A 130 3.53 4.93 -7.62
N GLU A 131 3.26 3.93 -6.78
CA GLU A 131 1.97 3.62 -6.20
C GLU A 131 2.15 3.55 -4.69
N ALA A 132 1.38 4.34 -3.95
CA ALA A 132 1.58 4.49 -2.52
C ALA A 132 0.28 4.20 -1.76
N PHE A 133 0.38 3.38 -0.72
CA PHE A 133 -0.73 3.01 0.14
C PHE A 133 -0.38 3.16 1.63
N ALA A 134 -1.38 3.47 2.47
CA ALA A 134 -1.19 3.55 3.92
C ALA A 134 -2.36 2.98 4.72
N ASP A 135 -2.06 2.44 5.90
CA ASP A 135 -3.02 2.21 6.97
C ASP A 135 -2.91 3.34 8.00
N PRO A 136 -3.76 4.37 7.94
CA PRO A 136 -3.65 5.52 8.84
C PRO A 136 -3.95 5.17 10.30
N SER A 137 -4.60 4.03 10.58
CA SER A 137 -4.89 3.60 11.95
C SER A 137 -3.68 2.99 12.65
N ARG A 138 -2.62 2.69 11.89
CA ARG A 138 -1.43 1.97 12.37
C ARG A 138 -0.11 2.63 11.97
N ASP A 139 -0.18 3.70 11.18
CA ASP A 139 0.97 4.38 10.60
C ASP A 139 1.88 3.46 9.74
N GLU A 140 1.30 2.39 9.21
CA GLU A 140 1.93 1.45 8.28
C GLU A 140 1.78 1.96 6.83
N SER A 141 2.76 1.70 5.97
CA SER A 141 2.68 2.07 4.54
C SER A 141 3.31 1.03 3.63
N LEU A 142 2.82 0.97 2.39
CA LEU A 142 3.33 0.13 1.31
C LEU A 142 3.51 1.00 0.07
N VAL A 143 4.71 1.00 -0.51
CA VAL A 143 5.06 1.76 -1.71
C VAL A 143 5.59 0.79 -2.76
N ILE A 144 5.14 0.95 -3.99
CA ILE A 144 5.61 0.21 -5.16
C ILE A 144 6.14 1.23 -6.16
N GLU A 145 7.40 1.09 -6.55
CA GLU A 145 8.10 2.07 -7.38
C GLU A 145 8.80 1.39 -8.56
N LEU A 146 8.65 1.97 -9.74
CA LEU A 146 9.33 1.56 -10.97
C LEU A 146 10.56 2.43 -11.17
N LEU A 147 11.75 1.82 -11.10
CA LEU A 147 13.03 2.49 -11.32
C LEU A 147 13.72 1.97 -12.59
N ASP A 148 14.60 2.80 -13.15
CA ASP A 148 15.54 2.34 -14.16
C ASP A 148 16.44 1.24 -13.59
N PHE A 149 16.73 0.24 -14.42
CA PHE A 149 17.59 -0.86 -14.03
C PHE A 149 19.00 -0.39 -13.66
N LYS A 150 19.43 -0.74 -12.45
CA LYS A 150 20.77 -0.44 -11.92
C LYS A 150 21.79 -1.47 -12.38
N HIS A 151 22.46 -1.16 -13.49
CA HIS A 151 23.42 -2.04 -14.16
C HIS A 151 24.68 -2.32 -13.33
N ASP A 152 25.06 -1.41 -12.45
CA ASP A 152 26.22 -1.48 -11.56
C ASP A 152 25.95 -2.23 -10.25
N VAL A 153 24.69 -2.56 -9.97
CA VAL A 153 24.28 -3.33 -8.81
C VAL A 153 24.12 -4.79 -9.22
N GLN A 154 24.78 -5.71 -8.53
CA GLN A 154 24.63 -7.15 -8.77
C GLN A 154 23.27 -7.67 -8.27
N ASP A 155 22.78 -8.77 -8.84
CA ASP A 155 21.53 -9.40 -8.39
C ASP A 155 21.55 -9.69 -6.89
N ASN A 156 22.59 -10.39 -6.45
CA ASN A 156 22.81 -10.71 -5.05
C ASN A 156 23.07 -9.43 -4.25
N GLY A 157 22.26 -9.19 -3.23
CA GLY A 157 22.36 -7.99 -2.40
C GLY A 157 21.77 -6.72 -3.01
N SER A 158 21.10 -6.78 -4.18
CA SER A 158 20.47 -5.58 -4.77
C SER A 158 19.43 -4.93 -3.85
N ALA A 159 18.60 -5.70 -3.15
CA ALA A 159 17.68 -5.16 -2.15
C ALA A 159 18.42 -4.47 -0.99
N THR A 160 19.54 -5.01 -0.53
CA THR A 160 20.37 -4.39 0.52
C THR A 160 20.97 -3.07 0.03
N TRP A 161 21.40 -3.00 -1.23
CA TRP A 161 21.87 -1.75 -1.84
C TRP A 161 20.76 -0.69 -1.86
N PHE A 162 19.56 -1.05 -2.37
CA PHE A 162 18.42 -0.14 -2.40
C PHE A 162 17.93 0.27 -1.01
N PHE A 163 18.05 -0.61 -0.02
CA PHE A 163 17.76 -0.26 1.38
C PHE A 163 18.70 0.84 1.90
N GLN A 164 19.99 0.75 1.57
CA GLN A 164 20.96 1.77 1.98
C GLN A 164 20.80 3.09 1.21
N ASP A 165 20.48 3.01 -0.08
CA ASP A 165 20.14 4.17 -0.92
C ASP A 165 18.91 4.89 -0.36
N LEU A 166 17.85 4.13 -0.06
CA LEU A 166 16.63 4.63 0.59
C LEU A 166 16.91 5.30 1.94
N ALA A 167 17.73 4.67 2.79
CA ALA A 167 18.11 5.25 4.08
C ALA A 167 18.86 6.58 3.91
N THR A 168 19.70 6.70 2.88
CA THR A 168 20.43 7.93 2.58
C THR A 168 19.49 9.05 2.13
N GLU A 169 18.57 8.75 1.22
CA GLU A 169 17.58 9.71 0.71
C GLU A 169 16.57 10.16 1.77
N GLN A 170 16.27 9.32 2.76
CA GLN A 170 15.40 9.68 3.89
C GLN A 170 16.15 10.35 5.05
N GLU A 171 17.44 10.67 4.88
CA GLU A 171 18.33 11.18 5.93
C GLU A 171 18.24 10.35 7.23
N ALA A 172 18.13 9.03 7.06
CA ALA A 172 17.81 8.13 8.14
C ALA A 172 18.99 7.98 9.11
N GLU A 173 18.68 7.97 10.41
CA GLU A 173 19.67 7.70 11.46
C GLU A 173 19.54 6.26 11.97
N ASN A 174 20.60 5.72 12.57
CA ASN A 174 20.60 4.39 13.19
C ASN A 174 20.12 3.26 12.26
N THR A 175 20.42 3.38 10.97
CA THR A 175 20.07 2.39 9.95
C THR A 175 20.83 1.09 10.16
N MET A 176 20.10 -0.03 10.19
CA MET A 176 20.66 -1.38 10.31
C MET A 176 19.89 -2.39 9.47
N VAL A 177 20.61 -3.26 8.77
CA VAL A 177 20.03 -4.42 8.07
C VAL A 177 19.99 -5.59 9.04
N VAL A 178 18.80 -6.19 9.18
CA VAL A 178 18.53 -7.30 10.11
C VAL A 178 18.52 -8.63 9.37
N GLU A 179 17.93 -8.66 8.18
CA GLU A 179 17.78 -9.86 7.37
C GLU A 179 18.00 -9.51 5.89
N GLN A 180 18.62 -10.42 5.15
CA GLN A 180 18.69 -10.35 3.70
C GLN A 180 18.48 -11.75 3.13
N SER A 181 17.86 -11.80 1.96
CA SER A 181 17.58 -13.06 1.28
C SER A 181 18.69 -13.45 0.31
N GLY A 182 18.70 -14.70 -0.12
CA GLY A 182 19.40 -15.11 -1.33
C GLY A 182 18.73 -14.58 -2.59
N VAL A 183 19.27 -14.95 -3.74
CA VAL A 183 18.69 -14.65 -5.06
C VAL A 183 17.62 -15.68 -5.41
N PHE A 184 16.42 -15.20 -5.74
CA PHE A 184 15.31 -16.04 -6.22
C PHE A 184 14.95 -15.69 -7.65
N GLN A 185 14.52 -16.67 -8.43
CA GLN A 185 13.89 -16.43 -9.72
C GLN A 185 12.37 -16.52 -9.55
N ALA A 186 11.66 -15.49 -10.00
CA ALA A 186 10.21 -15.48 -9.99
C ALA A 186 9.69 -15.98 -11.34
N ASP A 187 9.51 -17.29 -11.44
CA ASP A 187 9.05 -17.93 -12.68
C ASP A 187 7.71 -17.38 -13.19
N GLY A 188 6.80 -16.99 -12.29
CA GLY A 188 5.52 -16.38 -12.66
C GLY A 188 5.63 -14.94 -13.18
N LEU A 189 6.78 -14.28 -13.00
CA LEU A 189 7.04 -12.91 -13.43
C LEU A 189 8.16 -12.94 -14.47
N ARG A 190 7.79 -13.19 -15.73
CA ARG A 190 8.74 -13.31 -16.83
C ARG A 190 8.31 -12.47 -18.03
N TYR A 191 9.28 -11.87 -18.69
CA TYR A 191 9.09 -11.28 -20.01
C TYR A 191 9.85 -12.12 -21.04
N LYS A 192 9.16 -12.48 -22.13
CA LYS A 192 9.60 -13.53 -23.05
C LYS A 192 9.89 -14.82 -22.27
N ASN A 193 11.16 -15.23 -22.17
CA ASN A 193 11.61 -16.42 -21.46
C ASN A 193 12.60 -16.11 -20.33
N VAL A 194 12.71 -14.85 -19.91
CA VAL A 194 13.62 -14.44 -18.84
C VAL A 194 12.81 -14.15 -17.58
N PRO A 195 12.96 -14.95 -16.50
CA PRO A 195 12.30 -14.68 -15.23
C PRO A 195 12.91 -13.47 -14.54
N ALA A 196 12.09 -12.76 -13.77
CA ALA A 196 12.56 -11.71 -12.88
C ALA A 196 13.44 -12.30 -11.80
N VAL A 197 14.46 -11.54 -11.40
CA VAL A 197 15.32 -11.88 -10.27
C VAL A 197 14.83 -11.10 -9.05
N VAL A 198 14.66 -11.76 -7.91
CA VAL A 198 14.12 -11.15 -6.70
C VAL A 198 15.10 -11.33 -5.55
N THR A 199 15.37 -10.24 -4.83
CA THR A 199 16.00 -10.27 -3.50
C THR A 199 15.22 -9.40 -2.53
N THR A 200 15.33 -9.68 -1.24
CA THR A 200 14.70 -8.89 -0.19
C THR A 200 15.68 -8.53 0.92
N ALA A 201 15.48 -7.39 1.54
CA ALA A 201 16.16 -6.94 2.75
C ALA A 201 15.13 -6.47 3.77
N VAL A 202 15.38 -6.74 5.05
CA VAL A 202 14.61 -6.22 6.17
C VAL A 202 15.58 -5.53 7.11
N GLY A 203 15.25 -4.33 7.54
CA GLY A 203 16.07 -3.56 8.45
C GLY A 203 15.27 -2.60 9.30
N GLN A 204 15.98 -1.83 10.11
CA GLN A 204 15.43 -0.76 10.92
C GLN A 204 16.13 0.54 10.59
N MET A 205 15.42 1.65 10.72
CA MET A 205 15.97 2.99 10.57
C MET A 205 15.13 4.00 11.34
N ASN A 206 15.73 5.14 11.70
CA ASN A 206 15.05 6.28 12.29
C ASN A 206 14.76 7.30 11.21
N ILE A 207 13.49 7.52 10.90
CA ILE A 207 13.06 8.44 9.85
C ILE A 207 11.88 9.27 10.32
N SER A 208 11.84 10.53 9.92
CA SER A 208 10.68 11.40 10.12
C SER A 208 9.87 11.49 8.84
N LYS A 209 8.59 11.81 8.97
CA LYS A 209 7.71 12.01 7.83
C LYS A 209 7.85 13.45 7.34
N GLY A 210 7.72 13.67 6.04
CA GLY A 210 7.76 15.01 5.45
C GLY A 210 8.96 15.84 5.91
N LYS A 211 8.70 17.08 6.35
CA LYS A 211 9.73 18.02 6.84
C LYS A 211 9.67 18.23 8.35
N GLN A 212 9.36 17.17 9.11
CA GLN A 212 9.17 17.28 10.56
C GLN A 212 10.46 17.40 11.38
N GLY A 213 11.64 17.31 10.77
CA GLY A 213 12.91 17.41 11.47
C GLY A 213 13.33 16.10 12.15
N ARG A 214 14.46 16.13 12.86
CA ARG A 214 15.08 14.92 13.47
C ARG A 214 14.39 14.50 14.76
N GLU A 215 13.84 15.45 15.50
CA GLU A 215 13.10 15.25 16.75
C GLU A 215 11.81 14.43 16.56
N ALA A 216 11.25 14.43 15.35
CA ALA A 216 10.04 13.71 14.99
C ALA A 216 10.30 12.31 14.41
N GLN A 217 11.54 11.82 14.43
CA GLN A 217 11.87 10.51 13.85
C GLN A 217 11.18 9.37 14.60
N ASN A 218 10.48 8.53 13.81
CA ASN A 218 9.97 7.25 14.27
C ASN A 218 11.04 6.19 14.07
N ILE A 219 11.10 5.20 14.97
CA ILE A 219 11.87 3.98 14.74
C ILE A 219 10.98 3.06 13.92
N VAL A 220 11.39 2.73 12.71
CA VAL A 220 10.59 1.92 11.79
C VAL A 220 11.36 0.66 11.39
N LYS A 221 10.63 -0.44 11.24
CA LYS A 221 11.10 -1.60 10.49
C LYS A 221 10.70 -1.40 9.02
N VAL A 222 11.65 -1.62 8.13
CA VAL A 222 11.46 -1.49 6.68
C VAL A 222 11.73 -2.84 6.03
N TYR A 223 10.77 -3.28 5.23
CA TYR A 223 10.86 -4.46 4.37
C TYR A 223 10.98 -3.97 2.93
N LEU A 224 12.00 -4.44 2.21
CA LEU A 224 12.25 -4.02 0.84
C LEU A 224 12.47 -5.25 -0.03
N ALA A 225 11.78 -5.31 -1.16
CA ALA A 225 12.05 -6.25 -2.23
C ALA A 225 12.49 -5.49 -3.48
N ASN A 226 13.49 -6.02 -4.16
CA ASN A 226 13.86 -5.59 -5.51
C ASN A 226 13.54 -6.72 -6.50
N LEU A 227 12.63 -6.46 -7.43
CA LEU A 227 12.24 -7.37 -8.50
C LEU A 227 12.83 -6.84 -9.81
N ARG A 228 13.87 -7.52 -10.30
CA ARG A 228 14.69 -7.08 -11.43
C ARG A 228 14.12 -7.60 -12.74
N LEU A 229 13.53 -6.73 -13.54
CA LEU A 229 12.96 -6.99 -14.87
C LEU A 229 13.97 -6.63 -15.96
N LYS A 230 15.05 -7.42 -16.06
CA LYS A 230 16.23 -7.09 -16.88
C LYS A 230 15.93 -6.80 -18.35
N GLU A 231 15.10 -7.63 -18.98
CA GLU A 231 14.78 -7.51 -20.41
C GLU A 231 14.04 -6.21 -20.78
N VAL A 232 13.44 -5.55 -19.79
CA VAL A 232 12.72 -4.29 -19.98
C VAL A 232 13.42 -3.13 -19.28
N GLY A 233 14.62 -3.36 -18.73
CA GLY A 233 15.45 -2.32 -18.13
C GLY A 233 14.81 -1.68 -16.89
N THR A 234 14.09 -2.46 -16.06
CA THR A 234 13.43 -1.93 -14.86
C THR A 234 13.80 -2.71 -13.59
N ASP A 235 14.04 -1.99 -12.50
CA ASP A 235 14.03 -2.52 -11.14
C ASP A 235 12.71 -2.07 -10.47
N VAL A 236 11.92 -3.02 -9.96
CA VAL A 236 10.69 -2.71 -9.22
C VAL A 236 10.99 -2.83 -7.73
N LEU A 237 10.87 -1.72 -7.01
CA LEU A 237 10.97 -1.71 -5.55
C LEU A 237 9.58 -1.85 -4.94
N ILE A 238 9.46 -2.78 -4.00
CA ILE A 238 8.31 -2.88 -3.11
C ILE A 238 8.82 -2.63 -1.70
N THR A 239 8.39 -1.54 -1.07
CA THR A 239 8.85 -1.11 0.24
C THR A 239 7.68 -1.02 1.21
N ALA A 240 7.79 -1.69 2.35
CA ALA A 240 6.80 -1.72 3.40
C ALA A 240 7.40 -1.18 4.69
N TYR A 241 6.68 -0.29 5.36
CA TYR A 241 7.11 0.34 6.59
C TYR A 241 6.17 -0.02 7.74
N GLU A 242 6.77 -0.50 8.83
CA GLU A 242 6.09 -0.86 10.07
C GLU A 242 6.71 -0.03 11.21
N PRO A 243 5.97 0.91 11.81
CA PRO A 243 6.46 1.63 12.98
C PRO A 243 6.68 0.70 14.18
N ILE A 244 7.78 0.90 14.88
CA ILE A 244 8.10 0.24 16.15
C ILE A 244 7.91 1.25 17.30
N VAL A 245 8.41 2.48 17.11
CA VAL A 245 8.26 3.57 18.06
C VAL A 245 7.82 4.82 17.31
N ILE A 246 6.74 5.43 17.77
CA ILE A 246 6.24 6.71 17.29
C ILE A 246 6.77 7.83 18.20
N SER A 247 7.48 8.79 17.63
CA SER A 247 7.93 9.98 18.36
C SER A 247 6.71 10.79 18.82
N PRO A 248 6.71 11.38 20.03
CA PRO A 248 5.66 12.31 20.45
C PRO A 248 5.59 13.57 19.58
N PHE A 249 6.64 13.88 18.82
CA PHE A 249 6.68 14.99 17.86
C PHE A 249 6.30 14.55 16.44
N SER A 250 6.01 13.27 16.22
CA SER A 250 5.50 12.77 14.95
C SER A 250 4.07 13.27 14.71
N GLU A 251 3.72 13.60 13.47
CA GLU A 251 2.37 14.03 13.10
C GLU A 251 1.35 12.91 13.36
N THR A 252 1.82 11.67 13.37
CA THR A 252 0.98 10.49 13.57
C THR A 252 0.73 10.17 15.03
N ALA A 253 1.50 10.77 15.95
CA ALA A 253 1.39 10.54 17.39
C ALA A 253 -0.01 10.86 17.94
N ALA A 254 -0.66 11.91 17.45
CA ALA A 254 -2.00 12.29 17.88
C ALA A 254 -3.09 11.28 17.45
N THR A 255 -2.79 10.47 16.44
CA THR A 255 -3.75 9.51 15.84
C THR A 255 -3.52 8.10 16.35
N VAL A 256 -2.27 7.63 16.29
CA VAL A 256 -1.91 6.24 16.64
C VAL A 256 -1.31 6.10 18.03
N GLY A 257 -1.05 7.22 18.72
CA GLY A 257 -0.38 7.27 20.01
C GLY A 257 1.13 7.36 19.87
N ALA A 258 1.76 8.15 20.75
CA ALA A 258 3.22 8.17 20.89
C ALA A 258 3.72 6.97 21.70
N GLY A 259 4.99 6.57 21.47
CA GLY A 259 5.64 5.46 22.17
C GLY A 259 5.65 4.18 21.35
N LEU A 260 5.62 3.02 22.03
CA LEU A 260 5.66 1.72 21.37
C LEU A 260 4.40 1.50 20.53
N ALA A 261 4.59 1.26 19.24
CA ALA A 261 3.50 0.90 18.35
C ALA A 261 2.98 -0.50 18.69
N VAL A 262 1.66 -0.68 18.66
CA VAL A 262 1.03 -1.98 18.88
C VAL A 262 1.16 -2.83 17.61
N PRO A 263 1.80 -4.01 17.63
CA PRO A 263 1.91 -4.86 16.44
C PRO A 263 0.57 -5.25 15.82
N ALA A 264 0.51 -5.37 14.50
CA ALA A 264 -0.75 -5.60 13.77
C ALA A 264 -1.45 -6.89 14.22
N ALA A 265 -0.69 -7.96 14.41
CA ALA A 265 -1.21 -9.25 14.86
C ALA A 265 -1.95 -9.15 16.21
N GLN A 266 -1.48 -8.29 17.11
CA GLN A 266 -2.12 -8.09 18.42
C GLN A 266 -3.43 -7.30 18.32
N SER A 267 -3.61 -6.53 17.25
CA SER A 267 -4.86 -5.81 16.93
C SER A 267 -5.80 -6.62 16.03
N GLY A 268 -5.49 -7.89 15.78
CA GLY A 268 -6.25 -8.75 14.87
C GLY A 268 -6.09 -8.37 13.40
N CYS A 269 -5.03 -7.63 13.04
CA CYS A 269 -4.67 -7.27 11.66
C CYS A 269 -3.53 -8.17 11.15
N MET A 270 -3.48 -8.41 9.84
CA MET A 270 -2.37 -9.11 9.19
C MET A 270 -1.05 -8.37 9.41
N ALA A 271 -0.01 -9.08 9.88
CA ALA A 271 1.31 -8.54 10.15
C ALA A 271 1.96 -7.92 8.90
N MET A 272 2.73 -6.84 9.06
CA MET A 272 3.33 -6.15 7.92
C MET A 272 4.29 -7.06 7.13
N SER A 273 4.97 -8.00 7.80
CA SER A 273 5.77 -9.02 7.13
C SER A 273 4.95 -9.90 6.17
N ASP A 274 3.71 -10.22 6.52
CA ASP A 274 2.83 -11.05 5.68
C ASP A 274 2.19 -10.22 4.57
N VAL A 275 1.88 -8.95 4.85
CA VAL A 275 1.47 -7.97 3.82
C VAL A 275 2.55 -7.84 2.76
N PHE A 276 3.79 -7.63 3.18
CA PHE A 276 4.96 -7.50 2.30
C PHE A 276 5.16 -8.77 1.46
N LYS A 277 5.18 -9.95 2.10
CA LYS A 277 5.31 -11.24 1.39
C LYS A 277 4.20 -11.44 0.37
N LEU A 278 2.96 -11.11 0.72
CA LEU A 278 1.82 -11.22 -0.18
C LEU A 278 1.97 -10.27 -1.36
N ALA A 279 2.32 -9.00 -1.12
CA ALA A 279 2.50 -8.00 -2.17
C ALA A 279 3.58 -8.42 -3.19
N VAL A 280 4.71 -8.93 -2.69
CA VAL A 280 5.83 -9.42 -3.52
C VAL A 280 5.45 -10.68 -4.30
N SER A 281 4.89 -11.70 -3.62
CA SER A 281 4.60 -13.00 -4.25
C SER A 281 3.41 -12.98 -5.21
N SER A 282 2.51 -12.01 -5.07
CA SER A 282 1.35 -11.84 -5.95
C SER A 282 1.55 -10.78 -7.04
N PHE A 283 2.72 -10.14 -7.10
CA PHE A 283 3.02 -9.13 -8.11
C PHE A 283 2.98 -9.74 -9.52
N LYS A 284 2.18 -9.15 -10.40
CA LYS A 284 1.98 -9.59 -11.78
C LYS A 284 2.02 -8.41 -12.74
N VAL A 285 2.67 -8.60 -13.88
CA VAL A 285 2.60 -7.68 -15.02
C VAL A 285 1.63 -8.27 -16.03
N HIS A 286 0.56 -7.53 -16.33
CA HIS A 286 -0.46 -7.86 -17.33
C HIS A 286 -0.18 -7.19 -18.67
N ASP A 287 0.34 -5.97 -18.65
CA ASP A 287 0.69 -5.21 -19.85
C ASP A 287 2.14 -4.74 -19.81
N TRP A 288 3.00 -5.45 -20.55
CA TRP A 288 4.43 -5.14 -20.64
C TRP A 288 4.73 -3.89 -21.47
N ASN A 289 3.75 -3.33 -22.20
CA ASN A 289 3.94 -2.06 -22.91
C ASN A 289 4.15 -0.88 -21.94
N LEU A 290 3.81 -1.06 -20.65
CA LEU A 290 4.10 -0.12 -19.57
C LEU A 290 5.56 0.34 -19.59
N PHE A 291 6.49 -0.57 -19.90
CA PHE A 291 7.94 -0.29 -19.89
C PHE A 291 8.43 0.35 -21.19
N GLY A 292 7.53 0.85 -22.05
CA GLY A 292 7.90 1.58 -23.27
C GLY A 292 8.50 0.68 -24.35
N ILE A 293 8.07 -0.58 -24.38
CA ILE A 293 8.44 -1.55 -25.41
C ILE A 293 7.67 -1.20 -26.69
N GLY A 294 8.22 -0.26 -27.47
CA GLY A 294 7.83 -0.07 -28.85
C GLY A 294 8.33 -1.24 -29.69
N ILE A 295 7.45 -1.74 -30.56
CA ILE A 295 7.72 -2.69 -31.64
C ILE A 295 8.85 -2.18 -32.53
#